data_AF-A0A952A1M1-F1
#
_entry.id   AF-A0A952A1M1-F1
#
_cell.length_a   1.000
_cell.length_b   1.000
_cell.length_c   1.000
_cell.angle_alpha   90.00
_cell.angle_beta   90.00
_cell.angle_gamma   90.00
#
_symmetry.space_group_name_H-M   'P 1'
#
loop_
_entity.id
_entity.type
_entity.pdbx_description
1 polymer ?
#
loop_
_entity_poly.entity_id
_entity_poly.type
_entity_poly.pdbx_seq_one_letter_code
_entity_poly.pdbx_strand_id
1 'polypeptide(L)'
;MTLAKEQSANQVKCVGEPGEDFARSEGRAYFNGPDRIDSYQQLTQLYRDFSLRAREQYDRRRVVFRVRCTDAVVTQLVAENRLPVEVILPLRLIDPATTDALITLGENVHASEVREWPAVYQYWQRPNGNGRTPIEQIARHNPNRVRLTNDLVPADAETLHRIWQPFGWTLQGVEEFIRDYRTDGRFFSGVVDRQTNTLVSACMAEGITIAGIPLIEGTEYGTLPGQEGNGYCTAAVVGLHAQILQRMVYSAELQNSGETASETTQPEQLHLPLILAEFNMTSRSDIVGRHTGMTVPLVESTPGLESTPIQVLRHNVSVFDRHQPNTVTPDDLGEHAGRYREAFGQTYPYWRHFIVGMLPAEAIRNHYSREQVALMLSRLEQRSE
;
A
#
# COMPACT_ATOMS: atom_id res chain seq x y z
N MET A 1 -7.13 -35.02 16.00
CA MET A 1 -8.14 -33.96 16.20
C MET A 1 -7.50 -32.81 16.98
N THR A 2 -6.52 -32.12 16.39
CA THR A 2 -5.89 -30.91 16.97
C THR A 2 -5.09 -30.18 15.89
N LEU A 3 -5.78 -29.50 14.97
CA LEU A 3 -5.16 -28.59 13.97
C LEU A 3 -5.96 -27.27 13.85
N ALA A 4 -6.93 -27.05 14.73
CA ALA A 4 -7.92 -25.97 14.61
C ALA A 4 -7.67 -24.78 15.55
N LYS A 5 -6.48 -24.65 16.17
CA LYS A 5 -6.21 -23.59 17.16
C LYS A 5 -5.03 -22.64 16.89
N GLU A 6 -4.26 -22.83 15.82
CA GLU A 6 -3.13 -21.92 15.51
C GLU A 6 -3.33 -21.03 14.28
N GLN A 7 -4.47 -21.07 13.60
CA GLN A 7 -4.70 -20.26 12.39
C GLN A 7 -5.27 -18.84 12.63
N SER A 8 -5.44 -18.39 13.89
CA SER A 8 -6.01 -17.05 14.15
C SER A 8 -5.01 -15.89 14.14
N ALA A 9 -3.70 -16.15 14.02
CA ALA A 9 -2.67 -15.10 14.07
C ALA A 9 -2.34 -14.43 12.73
N ASN A 10 -2.78 -14.99 11.59
CA ASN A 10 -2.42 -14.49 10.26
C ASN A 10 -3.59 -13.86 9.48
N GLN A 11 -4.73 -13.61 10.15
CA GLN A 11 -5.88 -12.96 9.53
C GLN A 11 -5.79 -11.44 9.74
N VAL A 12 -5.37 -10.72 8.71
CA VAL A 12 -5.46 -9.26 8.67
C VAL A 12 -6.94 -8.89 8.58
N LYS A 13 -7.49 -8.27 9.63
CA LYS A 13 -8.79 -7.60 9.59
C LYS A 13 -8.56 -6.19 9.05
N CYS A 14 -9.02 -5.90 7.84
CA CYS A 14 -9.19 -4.53 7.36
C CYS A 14 -10.39 -3.95 8.11
N VAL A 15 -10.18 -3.09 9.11
CA VAL A 15 -11.26 -2.63 10.00
C VAL A 15 -11.32 -1.11 10.13
N GLY A 16 -12.16 -0.53 9.28
CA GLY A 16 -13.39 0.13 9.73
C GLY A 16 -14.58 -0.68 9.20
N GLU A 17 -15.79 -0.52 9.74
CA GLU A 17 -17.00 -1.05 9.11
C GLU A 17 -17.21 -0.29 7.79
N PRO A 18 -16.97 -0.92 6.62
CA PRO A 18 -17.27 -0.26 5.37
C PRO A 18 -18.78 0.03 5.34
N GLY A 19 -19.20 1.18 4.81
CA GLY A 19 -20.60 1.46 4.55
C GLY A 19 -21.24 0.43 3.64
N GLU A 20 -22.56 0.54 3.48
CA GLU A 20 -23.40 -0.41 2.73
C GLU A 20 -22.97 -0.63 1.27
N ASP A 21 -21.96 0.08 0.76
CA ASP A 21 -21.33 -0.12 -0.55
C ASP A 21 -20.15 -1.11 -0.47
N PHE A 22 -20.48 -2.39 -0.71
CA PHE A 22 -19.69 -3.61 -0.54
C PHE A 22 -18.46 -3.79 -1.48
N ALA A 23 -17.53 -2.84 -1.54
CA ALA A 23 -16.31 -3.01 -2.35
C ALA A 23 -15.16 -3.74 -1.64
N ARG A 24 -15.12 -3.77 -0.29
CA ARG A 24 -13.88 -4.08 0.46
C ARG A 24 -13.68 -5.49 1.00
N SER A 25 -14.72 -6.27 1.32
CA SER A 25 -14.53 -7.43 2.21
C SER A 25 -15.19 -8.75 1.79
N GLU A 26 -16.12 -8.77 0.83
CA GLU A 26 -16.82 -10.03 0.54
C GLU A 26 -16.07 -10.90 -0.50
N GLY A 27 -15.84 -12.17 -0.17
CA GLY A 27 -15.29 -13.15 -1.11
C GLY A 27 -13.80 -13.01 -1.43
N ARG A 28 -12.97 -12.41 -0.58
CA ARG A 28 -11.51 -12.41 -0.77
C ARG A 28 -10.83 -13.36 0.21
N ALA A 29 -9.77 -14.04 -0.24
CA ALA A 29 -8.88 -14.81 0.62
C ALA A 29 -7.45 -14.30 0.44
N TYR A 30 -6.81 -13.99 1.56
CA TYR A 30 -5.41 -13.59 1.62
C TYR A 30 -4.63 -14.66 2.39
N PHE A 31 -3.46 -15.01 1.87
CA PHE A 31 -2.50 -15.84 2.57
C PHE A 31 -1.12 -15.19 2.49
N ASN A 32 -0.52 -14.96 3.66
CA ASN A 32 0.86 -14.53 3.77
C ASN A 32 1.71 -15.74 4.18
N GLY A 33 2.65 -16.12 3.33
CA GLY A 33 3.59 -17.21 3.59
C GLY A 33 4.43 -16.90 4.83
N PRO A 34 4.50 -17.82 5.81
CA PRO A 34 5.28 -17.61 7.03
C PRO A 34 6.78 -17.77 6.79
N ASP A 35 7.17 -18.51 5.75
CA ASP A 35 8.56 -18.89 5.49
C ASP A 35 9.02 -18.48 4.08
N ARG A 36 10.34 -18.41 3.92
CA ARG A 36 11.00 -18.25 2.63
C ARG A 36 10.86 -19.54 1.82
N ILE A 37 10.46 -19.42 0.56
CA ILE A 37 10.36 -20.53 -0.39
C ILE A 37 11.59 -20.55 -1.32
N ASP A 38 12.26 -21.70 -1.40
CA ASP A 38 13.43 -21.93 -2.24
C ASP A 38 13.19 -22.89 -3.41
N SER A 39 11.99 -23.47 -3.50
CA SER A 39 11.57 -24.41 -4.54
C SER A 39 10.32 -23.94 -5.28
N TYR A 40 10.39 -23.86 -6.61
CA TYR A 40 9.24 -23.50 -7.45
C TYR A 40 8.11 -24.54 -7.38
N GLN A 41 8.46 -25.82 -7.19
CA GLN A 41 7.47 -26.89 -6.98
C GLN A 41 6.72 -26.68 -5.67
N GLN A 42 7.42 -26.29 -4.61
CA GLN A 42 6.81 -25.95 -3.32
C GLN A 42 5.87 -24.75 -3.44
N LEU A 43 6.31 -23.66 -4.10
CA LEU A 43 5.46 -22.49 -4.38
C LEU A 43 4.17 -22.89 -5.09
N THR A 44 4.29 -23.69 -6.16
CA THR A 44 3.16 -24.15 -6.97
C THR A 44 2.19 -24.98 -6.15
N GLN A 45 2.69 -25.91 -5.34
CA GLN A 45 1.85 -26.77 -4.50
C GLN A 45 1.09 -25.96 -3.46
N LEU A 46 1.78 -25.08 -2.72
CA LEU A 46 1.17 -24.23 -1.69
C LEU A 46 0.10 -23.30 -2.29
N TYR A 47 0.40 -22.69 -3.44
CA TYR A 47 -0.55 -21.83 -4.12
C TYR A 47 -1.81 -22.58 -4.55
N ARG A 48 -1.64 -23.77 -5.16
CA ARG A 48 -2.78 -24.61 -5.58
C ARG A 48 -3.64 -25.05 -4.41
N ASP A 49 -3.03 -25.53 -3.34
CA ASP A 49 -3.76 -25.99 -2.15
C ASP A 49 -4.54 -24.85 -1.51
N PHE A 50 -3.95 -23.65 -1.44
CA PHE A 50 -4.63 -22.46 -0.96
C PHE A 50 -5.77 -22.03 -1.89
N SER A 51 -5.52 -21.93 -3.19
CA SER A 51 -6.52 -21.48 -4.18
C SER A 51 -7.71 -22.44 -4.27
N LEU A 52 -7.46 -23.75 -4.30
CA LEU A 52 -8.51 -24.78 -4.28
C LEU A 52 -9.37 -24.65 -3.01
N ARG A 53 -8.75 -24.58 -1.83
CA ARG A 53 -9.51 -24.41 -0.58
C ARG A 53 -10.32 -23.11 -0.59
N ALA A 54 -9.71 -22.00 -0.98
CA ALA A 54 -10.38 -20.70 -1.02
C ALA A 54 -11.58 -20.71 -1.98
N ARG A 55 -11.42 -21.25 -3.19
CA ARG A 55 -12.47 -21.23 -4.22
C ARG A 55 -13.53 -22.31 -4.02
N GLU A 56 -13.11 -23.56 -3.82
CA GLU A 56 -14.03 -24.69 -3.79
C GLU A 56 -14.71 -24.86 -2.44
N GLN A 57 -14.02 -24.57 -1.33
CA GLN A 57 -14.59 -24.75 0.02
C GLN A 57 -15.25 -23.49 0.56
N TYR A 58 -14.77 -22.31 0.18
CA TYR A 58 -15.22 -21.03 0.76
C TYR A 58 -15.76 -20.03 -0.27
N ASP A 59 -15.91 -20.45 -1.53
CA ASP A 59 -16.51 -19.65 -2.61
C ASP A 59 -15.89 -18.25 -2.76
N ARG A 60 -14.55 -18.17 -2.66
CA ARG A 60 -13.84 -16.88 -2.70
C ARG A 60 -13.64 -16.41 -4.15
N ARG A 61 -14.06 -15.18 -4.41
CA ARG A 61 -13.93 -14.38 -5.65
C ARG A 61 -12.51 -14.02 -6.02
N ARG A 62 -11.67 -13.78 -5.02
CA ARG A 62 -10.28 -13.37 -5.19
C ARG A 62 -9.42 -14.13 -4.21
N VAL A 63 -8.31 -14.63 -4.72
CA VAL A 63 -7.28 -15.32 -3.96
C VAL A 63 -6.00 -14.53 -4.12
N VAL A 64 -5.36 -14.17 -3.01
CA VAL A 64 -4.09 -13.44 -3.00
C VAL A 64 -3.12 -14.20 -2.09
N PHE A 65 -1.98 -14.60 -2.65
CA PHE A 65 -0.93 -15.33 -1.95
C PHE A 65 0.35 -14.51 -2.02
N ARG A 66 0.86 -14.07 -0.85
CA ARG A 66 2.07 -13.27 -0.73
C ARG A 66 3.16 -14.09 -0.05
N VAL A 67 4.35 -14.17 -0.63
CA VAL A 67 5.44 -14.99 -0.06
C VAL A 67 6.82 -14.48 -0.45
N ARG A 68 7.81 -14.72 0.40
CA ARG A 68 9.22 -14.46 0.10
C ARG A 68 9.80 -15.64 -0.67
N CYS A 69 10.41 -15.38 -1.82
CA CYS A 69 11.03 -16.38 -2.69
C CYS A 69 12.50 -16.06 -2.96
N THR A 70 13.29 -17.09 -3.26
CA THR A 70 14.67 -16.93 -3.77
C THR A 70 14.68 -16.51 -5.23
N ASP A 71 15.78 -15.91 -5.69
CA ASP A 71 15.99 -15.53 -7.10
C ASP A 71 15.83 -16.71 -8.07
N ALA A 72 16.23 -17.92 -7.67
CA ALA A 72 16.06 -19.13 -8.46
C ALA A 72 14.57 -19.44 -8.72
N VAL A 73 13.72 -19.30 -7.69
CA VAL A 73 12.27 -19.48 -7.81
C VAL A 73 11.68 -18.39 -8.70
N VAL A 74 12.10 -17.13 -8.53
CA VAL A 74 11.63 -16.01 -9.36
C VAL A 74 11.98 -16.21 -10.83
N THR A 75 13.22 -16.62 -11.11
CA THR A 75 13.69 -16.89 -12.48
C THR A 75 12.86 -17.99 -13.14
N GLN A 76 12.60 -19.09 -12.42
CA GLN A 76 11.76 -20.18 -12.93
C GLN A 76 10.30 -19.75 -13.10
N LEU A 77 9.76 -18.96 -12.17
CA LEU A 77 8.41 -18.41 -12.22
C LEU A 77 8.18 -17.57 -13.48
N VAL A 78 9.13 -16.69 -13.81
CA VAL A 78 9.09 -15.85 -15.02
C VAL A 78 9.24 -16.69 -16.29
N ALA A 79 10.14 -17.68 -16.28
CA ALA A 79 10.38 -18.53 -17.45
C ALA A 79 9.20 -19.46 -17.78
N GLU A 80 8.54 -20.03 -16.78
CA GLU A 80 7.42 -20.95 -16.98
C GLU A 80 6.09 -20.24 -17.23
N ASN A 81 5.88 -19.06 -16.62
CA ASN A 81 4.65 -18.26 -16.75
C ASN A 81 3.34 -19.05 -16.52
N ARG A 82 3.36 -20.01 -15.57
CA ARG A 82 2.21 -20.88 -15.25
C ARG A 82 1.41 -20.43 -14.04
N LEU A 83 1.99 -19.57 -13.20
CA LEU A 83 1.35 -19.05 -12.01
C LEU A 83 0.89 -17.61 -12.25
N PRO A 84 -0.19 -17.18 -11.58
CA PRO A 84 -0.84 -15.89 -11.81
C PRO A 84 -0.10 -14.78 -11.04
N VAL A 85 1.10 -14.44 -11.50
CA VAL A 85 1.94 -13.42 -10.85
C VAL A 85 1.33 -12.02 -11.06
N GLU A 86 1.00 -11.33 -9.97
CA GLU A 86 0.55 -9.94 -10.00
C GLU A 86 1.69 -8.97 -9.68
N VAL A 87 2.59 -9.32 -8.74
CA VAL A 87 3.67 -8.44 -8.27
C VAL A 87 4.95 -9.24 -7.98
N ILE A 88 6.09 -8.74 -8.45
CA ILE A 88 7.43 -9.14 -8.00
C ILE A 88 8.11 -7.91 -7.37
N LEU A 89 8.50 -8.00 -6.10
CA LEU A 89 9.21 -6.95 -5.38
C LEU A 89 10.60 -7.45 -4.98
N PRO A 90 11.66 -7.13 -5.75
CA PRO A 90 13.02 -7.53 -5.39
C PRO A 90 13.45 -6.82 -4.11
N LEU A 91 13.79 -7.60 -3.08
CA LEU A 91 14.15 -7.06 -1.77
C LEU A 91 15.52 -6.39 -1.77
N ARG A 92 16.33 -6.61 -2.82
CA ARG A 92 17.58 -5.90 -3.09
C ARG A 92 17.44 -4.38 -3.17
N LEU A 93 16.23 -3.89 -3.47
CA LEU A 93 15.92 -2.46 -3.52
C LEU A 93 15.83 -1.82 -2.13
N ILE A 94 15.71 -2.63 -1.08
CA ILE A 94 15.73 -2.22 0.33
C ILE A 94 17.05 -2.65 1.00
N ASP A 95 17.49 -3.88 0.76
CA ASP A 95 18.73 -4.44 1.29
C ASP A 95 19.59 -4.98 0.15
N PRO A 96 20.63 -4.26 -0.32
CA PRO A 96 21.46 -4.73 -1.43
C PRO A 96 22.13 -6.09 -1.22
N ALA A 97 22.21 -6.61 0.01
CA ALA A 97 22.81 -7.90 0.31
C ALA A 97 21.87 -9.09 0.05
N THR A 98 20.57 -8.88 -0.07
CA THR A 98 19.61 -9.96 -0.34
C THR A 98 19.37 -10.17 -1.84
N THR A 99 19.20 -11.41 -2.24
CA THR A 99 18.77 -11.80 -3.60
C THR A 99 17.31 -12.23 -3.66
N ASP A 100 16.60 -12.19 -2.53
CA ASP A 100 15.22 -12.63 -2.46
C ASP A 100 14.25 -11.58 -3.04
N ALA A 101 13.03 -12.02 -3.33
CA ALA A 101 11.92 -11.17 -3.71
C ALA A 101 10.66 -11.51 -2.90
N LEU A 102 9.83 -10.51 -2.61
CA LEU A 102 8.45 -10.72 -2.19
C LEU A 102 7.58 -10.85 -3.43
N ILE A 103 6.89 -11.98 -3.55
CA ILE A 103 6.03 -12.30 -4.69
C ILE A 103 4.57 -12.26 -4.24
N THR A 104 3.72 -11.65 -5.06
CA THR A 104 2.27 -11.72 -4.96
C THR A 104 1.71 -12.49 -6.14
N LEU A 105 1.06 -13.61 -5.85
CA LEU A 105 0.23 -14.35 -6.80
C LEU A 105 -1.24 -13.98 -6.54
N GLY A 106 -1.99 -13.69 -7.59
CA GLY A 106 -3.38 -13.25 -7.45
C GLY A 106 -4.27 -13.71 -8.60
N GLU A 107 -5.42 -14.29 -8.26
CA GLU A 107 -6.45 -14.66 -9.24
C GLU A 107 -7.81 -14.14 -8.82
N ASN A 108 -8.52 -13.58 -9.80
CA ASN A 108 -9.92 -13.19 -9.68
C ASN A 108 -10.81 -14.24 -10.37
N VAL A 109 -12.11 -14.18 -10.10
CA VAL A 109 -13.14 -14.94 -10.83
C VAL A 109 -13.38 -14.43 -12.24
N HIS A 110 -12.98 -13.19 -12.55
CA HIS A 110 -13.09 -12.60 -13.89
C HIS A 110 -11.72 -12.09 -14.36
N ALA A 111 -11.51 -12.12 -15.68
CA ALA A 111 -10.34 -11.50 -16.29
C ALA A 111 -10.54 -9.98 -16.39
N SER A 112 -9.45 -9.22 -16.38
CA SER A 112 -9.49 -7.76 -16.56
C SER A 112 -8.31 -7.31 -17.41
N GLU A 113 -8.57 -6.47 -18.41
CA GLU A 113 -7.58 -5.94 -19.34
C GLU A 113 -6.91 -4.68 -18.80
N VAL A 114 -5.59 -4.69 -18.67
CA VAL A 114 -4.82 -3.56 -18.11
C VAL A 114 -4.48 -2.50 -19.17
N ARG A 115 -5.49 -1.83 -19.72
CA ARG A 115 -5.31 -0.86 -20.81
C ARG A 115 -4.48 0.37 -20.41
N GLU A 116 -4.48 0.72 -19.13
CA GLU A 116 -3.79 1.89 -18.59
C GLU A 116 -2.27 1.66 -18.46
N TRP A 117 -1.81 0.40 -18.42
CA TRP A 117 -0.41 0.05 -18.12
C TRP A 117 0.62 0.72 -19.02
N PRO A 118 0.48 0.75 -20.37
CA PRO A 118 1.50 1.37 -21.22
C PRO A 118 1.73 2.84 -20.90
N ALA A 119 0.67 3.61 -20.59
CA ALA A 119 0.77 5.02 -20.27
C ALA A 119 1.39 5.26 -18.88
N VAL A 120 1.01 4.44 -17.90
CA VAL A 120 1.60 4.47 -16.55
C VAL A 120 3.07 4.09 -16.60
N TYR A 121 3.41 2.98 -17.25
CA TYR A 121 4.78 2.53 -17.44
C TYR A 121 5.66 3.62 -18.08
N GLN A 122 5.23 4.20 -19.21
CA GLN A 122 5.94 5.30 -19.86
C GLN A 122 6.09 6.53 -18.98
N TYR A 123 5.10 6.85 -18.14
CA TYR A 123 5.20 7.95 -17.20
C TYR A 123 6.33 7.67 -16.20
N TRP A 124 6.32 6.50 -15.56
CA TRP A 124 7.29 6.11 -14.54
C TRP A 124 8.73 5.92 -15.06
N GLN A 125 8.91 5.62 -16.34
CA GLN A 125 10.22 5.59 -16.98
C GLN A 125 10.87 6.96 -17.15
N ARG A 126 10.09 8.04 -17.14
CA ARG A 126 10.65 9.38 -17.31
C ARG A 126 11.57 9.66 -16.11
N PRO A 127 12.74 10.28 -16.31
CA PRO A 127 13.49 10.86 -15.21
C PRO A 127 12.55 11.72 -14.36
N ASN A 128 12.74 11.76 -13.04
CA ASN A 128 12.00 12.67 -12.18
C ASN A 128 12.35 14.13 -12.55
N GLY A 129 11.69 14.66 -13.58
CA GLY A 129 11.96 15.99 -14.16
C GLY A 129 11.59 17.15 -13.24
N ASN A 130 10.98 16.86 -12.09
CA ASN A 130 10.63 17.89 -11.12
C ASN A 130 11.81 18.33 -10.26
N GLY A 131 12.96 17.63 -10.28
CA GLY A 131 14.22 18.03 -9.64
C GLY A 131 14.13 18.37 -8.15
N ARG A 132 13.01 18.04 -7.50
CA ARG A 132 12.65 18.49 -6.16
C ARG A 132 12.52 17.32 -5.22
N THR A 133 13.22 17.43 -4.11
CA THR A 133 13.15 16.55 -2.95
C THR A 133 11.75 16.60 -2.30
N PRO A 134 11.35 15.55 -1.55
CA PRO A 134 10.13 15.57 -0.75
C PRO A 134 10.02 16.78 0.19
N ILE A 135 11.13 17.27 0.74
CA ILE A 135 11.16 18.49 1.58
C ILE A 135 10.74 19.73 0.79
N GLU A 136 11.24 19.89 -0.43
CA GLU A 136 10.88 21.00 -1.31
C GLU A 136 9.42 20.93 -1.75
N GLN A 137 8.87 19.72 -1.86
CA GLN A 137 7.45 19.52 -2.13
C GLN A 137 6.60 19.95 -0.93
N ILE A 138 6.96 19.57 0.31
CA ILE A 138 6.31 20.09 1.52
C ILE A 138 6.34 21.63 1.55
N ALA A 139 7.49 22.23 1.25
CA ALA A 139 7.67 23.68 1.32
C ALA A 139 6.81 24.46 0.30
N ARG A 140 6.40 23.83 -0.81
CA ARG A 140 5.68 24.48 -1.91
C ARG A 140 4.19 24.72 -1.63
N HIS A 141 3.55 23.87 -0.83
CA HIS A 141 2.08 23.79 -0.77
C HIS A 141 1.38 24.86 0.09
N ASN A 142 1.99 26.04 0.24
CA ASN A 142 1.59 27.18 1.10
C ASN A 142 2.07 27.03 2.55
N PRO A 143 3.34 27.37 2.86
CA PRO A 143 3.93 27.15 4.19
C PRO A 143 3.17 27.81 5.34
N ASN A 144 2.37 28.85 5.05
CA ASN A 144 1.59 29.60 6.04
C ASN A 144 0.09 29.24 6.04
N ARG A 145 -0.41 28.47 5.06
CA ARG A 145 -1.83 28.12 4.96
C ARG A 145 -2.11 26.71 5.43
N VAL A 146 -1.20 25.78 5.25
CA VAL A 146 -1.39 24.38 5.66
C VAL A 146 -0.33 23.93 6.66
N ARG A 147 -0.62 22.86 7.39
CA ARG A 147 0.33 22.18 8.30
C ARG A 147 0.17 20.67 8.21
N LEU A 148 1.27 19.95 8.42
CA LEU A 148 1.21 18.50 8.59
C LEU A 148 0.70 18.18 10.00
N THR A 149 -0.03 17.08 10.13
CA THR A 149 -0.47 16.51 11.41
C THR A 149 -0.26 15.01 11.37
N ASN A 150 0.13 14.43 12.50
CA ASN A 150 0.06 12.98 12.75
C ASN A 150 -1.05 12.64 13.75
N ASP A 151 -1.94 13.61 13.97
CA ASP A 151 -2.98 13.55 14.96
C ASP A 151 -4.36 13.74 14.34
N LEU A 152 -5.32 12.99 14.88
CA LEU A 152 -6.74 13.07 14.61
C LEU A 152 -7.48 13.40 15.90
N VAL A 153 -8.41 14.34 15.80
CA VAL A 153 -9.34 14.69 16.89
C VAL A 153 -10.77 14.33 16.48
N PRO A 154 -11.72 14.17 17.42
CA PRO A 154 -13.11 13.84 17.09
C PRO A 154 -13.76 14.82 16.09
N ALA A 155 -13.36 16.10 16.11
CA ALA A 155 -13.83 17.10 15.16
C ALA A 155 -13.44 16.83 13.69
N ASP A 156 -12.47 15.93 13.44
CA ASP A 156 -12.07 15.55 12.09
C ASP A 156 -13.00 14.52 11.45
N ALA A 157 -13.88 13.85 12.22
CA ALA A 157 -14.66 12.70 11.77
C ALA A 157 -15.40 12.95 10.45
N GLU A 158 -16.16 14.03 10.36
CA GLU A 158 -16.90 14.39 9.14
C GLU A 158 -15.98 14.62 7.94
N THR A 159 -14.83 15.25 8.18
CA THR A 159 -13.91 15.61 7.10
C THR A 159 -13.12 14.39 6.64
N LEU A 160 -12.67 13.57 7.58
CA LEU A 160 -12.01 12.30 7.31
C LEU A 160 -12.97 11.33 6.62
N HIS A 161 -14.23 11.25 7.06
CA HIS A 161 -15.29 10.53 6.36
C HIS A 161 -15.43 11.03 4.94
N ARG A 162 -15.51 12.33 4.66
CA ARG A 162 -15.57 12.81 3.27
C ARG A 162 -14.34 12.45 2.43
N ILE A 163 -13.15 12.38 3.04
CA ILE A 163 -11.92 11.95 2.36
C ILE A 163 -11.96 10.44 2.10
N TRP A 164 -12.48 9.65 3.03
CA TRP A 164 -12.47 8.18 2.99
C TRP A 164 -13.77 7.51 2.53
N GLN A 165 -14.84 8.28 2.34
CA GLN A 165 -16.13 7.82 1.84
C GLN A 165 -15.98 7.08 0.50
N PRO A 166 -15.11 7.52 -0.45
CA PRO A 166 -14.95 6.76 -1.69
C PRO A 166 -14.25 5.41 -1.51
N PHE A 167 -13.64 5.18 -0.35
CA PHE A 167 -13.12 3.90 0.07
C PHE A 167 -14.18 3.03 0.74
N GLY A 168 -15.42 3.52 0.80
CA GLY A 168 -16.55 2.87 1.42
C GLY A 168 -16.50 2.99 2.93
N TRP A 169 -15.86 3.98 3.55
CA TRP A 169 -15.93 4.14 5.01
C TRP A 169 -17.28 4.74 5.41
N THR A 170 -17.90 4.19 6.46
CA THR A 170 -18.97 4.90 7.17
C THR A 170 -18.41 6.01 8.05
N LEU A 171 -19.24 7.00 8.38
CA LEU A 171 -18.92 7.97 9.40
C LEU A 171 -18.63 7.29 10.75
N GLN A 172 -19.46 6.33 11.15
CA GLN A 172 -19.25 5.55 12.39
C GLN A 172 -17.88 4.85 12.39
N GLY A 173 -17.51 4.17 11.30
CA GLY A 173 -16.21 3.50 11.19
C GLY A 173 -15.03 4.48 11.28
N VAL A 174 -15.19 5.71 10.77
CA VAL A 174 -14.21 6.78 10.94
C VAL A 174 -14.10 7.24 12.39
N GLU A 175 -15.22 7.42 13.09
CA GLU A 175 -15.22 7.79 14.52
C GLU A 175 -14.54 6.72 15.38
N GLU A 176 -14.80 5.45 15.09
CA GLU A 176 -14.12 4.31 15.73
C GLU A 176 -12.62 4.31 15.43
N PHE A 177 -12.23 4.56 14.17
CA PHE A 177 -10.82 4.70 13.80
C PHE A 177 -10.13 5.83 14.59
N ILE A 178 -10.72 7.02 14.65
CA ILE A 178 -10.15 8.17 15.37
C ILE A 178 -9.93 7.85 16.85
N ARG A 179 -10.85 7.09 17.46
CA ARG A 179 -10.73 6.67 18.86
C ARG A 179 -9.58 5.67 19.07
N ASP A 180 -9.38 4.74 18.14
CA ASP A 180 -8.58 3.53 18.37
C ASP A 180 -7.22 3.52 17.62
N TYR A 181 -6.97 4.42 16.66
CA TYR A 181 -5.78 4.34 15.80
C TYR A 181 -4.44 4.44 16.54
N ARG A 182 -4.40 5.15 17.68
CA ARG A 182 -3.18 5.31 18.49
C ARG A 182 -2.78 4.03 19.23
N THR A 183 -3.74 3.17 19.57
CA THR A 183 -3.48 1.93 20.32
C THR A 183 -3.18 0.74 19.42
N ASP A 184 -3.61 0.78 18.16
CA ASP A 184 -3.59 -0.38 17.27
C ASP A 184 -2.33 -0.48 16.40
N GLY A 185 -1.31 0.33 16.69
CA GLY A 185 -0.03 0.28 15.96
C GLY A 185 -0.08 0.83 14.53
N ARG A 186 -1.18 1.46 14.13
CA ARG A 186 -1.38 2.10 12.82
C ARG A 186 -0.59 3.41 12.72
N PHE A 187 -0.32 3.82 11.49
CA PHE A 187 0.32 5.10 11.18
C PHE A 187 -0.70 6.03 10.54
N PHE A 188 -0.66 7.31 10.90
CA PHE A 188 -1.53 8.32 10.34
C PHE A 188 -0.75 9.59 10.00
N SER A 189 -1.05 10.18 8.86
CA SER A 189 -0.52 11.47 8.45
C SER A 189 -1.59 12.25 7.72
N GLY A 190 -1.71 13.54 8.02
CA GLY A 190 -2.69 14.42 7.40
C GLY A 190 -2.14 15.81 7.13
N VAL A 191 -2.92 16.59 6.39
CA VAL A 191 -2.69 18.01 6.13
C VAL A 191 -3.91 18.77 6.65
N VAL A 192 -3.70 19.81 7.44
CA VAL A 192 -4.74 20.68 7.98
C VAL A 192 -4.61 22.09 7.37
N ASP A 193 -5.71 22.69 6.94
CA ASP A 193 -5.78 24.12 6.63
C ASP A 193 -5.80 24.92 7.94
N ARG A 194 -4.80 25.79 8.14
CA ARG A 194 -4.61 26.59 9.34
C ARG A 194 -5.71 27.63 9.55
N GLN A 195 -6.35 28.11 8.47
CA GLN A 195 -7.37 29.16 8.58
C GLN A 195 -8.68 28.60 9.11
N THR A 196 -9.04 27.38 8.71
CA THR A 196 -10.30 26.74 9.08
C THR A 196 -10.11 25.63 10.13
N ASN A 197 -8.87 25.29 10.46
CA ASN A 197 -8.48 24.13 11.28
C ASN A 197 -9.12 22.83 10.79
N THR A 198 -9.25 22.68 9.46
CA THR A 198 -9.92 21.55 8.81
C THR A 198 -8.91 20.61 8.18
N LEU A 199 -9.07 19.30 8.37
CA LEU A 199 -8.28 18.28 7.69
C LEU A 199 -8.55 18.32 6.17
N VAL A 200 -7.57 18.65 5.35
CA VAL A 200 -7.74 18.72 3.87
C VAL A 200 -7.18 17.50 3.15
N SER A 201 -6.34 16.69 3.80
CA SER A 201 -5.85 15.42 3.27
C SER A 201 -5.49 14.48 4.40
N ALA A 202 -5.62 13.18 4.16
CA ALA A 202 -5.36 12.12 5.12
C ALA A 202 -4.71 10.94 4.43
N CYS A 203 -3.84 10.24 5.15
CA CYS A 203 -3.15 9.03 4.74
C CYS A 203 -2.97 8.12 5.97
N MET A 204 -3.24 6.83 5.83
CA MET A 204 -2.95 5.83 6.85
C MET A 204 -2.14 4.66 6.29
N ALA A 205 -1.42 3.99 7.19
CA ALA A 205 -0.73 2.75 6.88
C ALA A 205 -0.77 1.77 8.04
N GLU A 206 -0.63 0.49 7.69
CA GLU A 206 -0.68 -0.64 8.61
C GLU A 206 0.59 -1.47 8.51
N GLY A 207 1.05 -2.00 9.65
CA GLY A 207 2.19 -2.89 9.70
C GLY A 207 1.77 -4.36 9.65
N ILE A 208 2.39 -5.12 8.77
CA ILE A 208 2.29 -6.58 8.70
C ILE A 208 3.68 -7.19 8.62
N THR A 209 3.81 -8.47 8.99
CA THR A 209 5.06 -9.22 8.79
C THR A 209 4.80 -10.36 7.82
N ILE A 210 5.62 -10.46 6.77
CA ILE A 210 5.54 -11.56 5.79
C ILE A 210 6.91 -12.22 5.72
N ALA A 211 6.99 -13.52 6.06
CA ALA A 211 8.25 -14.27 6.06
C ALA A 211 9.43 -13.55 6.76
N GLY A 212 9.14 -12.99 7.94
CA GLY A 212 10.10 -12.24 8.76
C GLY A 212 10.44 -10.83 8.25
N ILE A 213 9.82 -10.37 7.17
CA ILE A 213 10.01 -9.02 6.62
C ILE A 213 8.98 -8.08 7.24
N PRO A 214 9.39 -7.02 7.97
CA PRO A 214 8.48 -5.97 8.39
C PRO A 214 8.05 -5.17 7.18
N LEU A 215 6.75 -5.17 6.90
CA LEU A 215 6.13 -4.51 5.76
C LEU A 215 5.11 -3.49 6.29
N ILE A 216 5.23 -2.25 5.86
CA ILE A 216 4.25 -1.20 6.14
C ILE A 216 3.52 -0.86 4.84
N GLU A 217 2.21 -1.09 4.82
CA GLU A 217 1.36 -0.92 3.64
C GLU A 217 0.48 0.32 3.82
N GLY A 218 0.59 1.29 2.90
CA GLY A 218 -0.32 2.42 2.81
C GLY A 218 -1.66 1.99 2.23
N THR A 219 -2.72 2.09 3.01
CA THR A 219 -4.03 1.48 2.72
C THR A 219 -5.08 2.50 2.26
N GLU A 220 -5.03 3.73 2.77
CA GLU A 220 -5.97 4.80 2.42
C GLU A 220 -5.21 6.12 2.38
N TYR A 221 -5.31 6.83 1.27
CA TYR A 221 -4.84 8.20 1.17
C TYR A 221 -5.70 9.00 0.20
N GLY A 222 -6.07 10.20 0.61
CA GLY A 222 -7.01 11.02 -0.13
C GLY A 222 -6.89 12.50 0.22
N THR A 223 -7.56 13.31 -0.59
CA THR A 223 -7.70 14.76 -0.39
C THR A 223 -9.17 15.10 -0.38
N LEU A 224 -9.54 16.11 0.41
CA LEU A 224 -10.92 16.56 0.50
C LEU A 224 -11.43 16.99 -0.88
N PRO A 225 -12.67 16.61 -1.28
CA PRO A 225 -13.21 17.01 -2.57
C PRO A 225 -13.18 18.53 -2.77
N GLY A 226 -12.67 18.96 -3.92
CA GLY A 226 -12.45 20.37 -4.27
C GLY A 226 -11.04 20.90 -3.93
N GLN A 227 -10.22 20.13 -3.21
CA GLN A 227 -8.85 20.49 -2.84
C GLN A 227 -7.79 19.67 -3.60
N GLU A 228 -8.19 18.79 -4.52
CA GLU A 228 -7.30 17.95 -5.32
C GLU A 228 -6.39 18.79 -6.25
N GLY A 229 -5.28 18.20 -6.72
CA GLY A 229 -4.30 18.89 -7.57
C GLY A 229 -3.40 19.90 -6.84
N ASN A 230 -3.72 20.24 -5.59
CA ASN A 230 -2.90 21.12 -4.74
C ASN A 230 -1.78 20.37 -4.01
N GLY A 231 -1.51 19.10 -4.32
CA GLY A 231 -0.44 18.25 -3.75
C GLY A 231 -0.51 17.96 -2.25
N TYR A 232 -1.65 18.20 -1.59
CA TYR A 232 -1.85 17.85 -0.19
C TYR A 232 -1.73 16.34 0.07
N CYS A 233 -2.24 15.50 -0.85
CA CYS A 233 -2.08 14.04 -0.76
C CYS A 233 -0.60 13.62 -0.73
N THR A 234 0.21 14.19 -1.62
CA THR A 234 1.66 13.98 -1.64
C THR A 234 2.30 14.40 -0.32
N ALA A 235 1.94 15.57 0.21
CA ALA A 235 2.44 16.02 1.51
C ALA A 235 2.05 15.07 2.66
N ALA A 236 0.82 14.57 2.68
CA ALA A 236 0.35 13.60 3.67
C ALA A 236 1.18 12.30 3.59
N VAL A 237 1.40 11.74 2.38
CA VAL A 237 2.20 10.52 2.18
C VAL A 237 3.68 10.75 2.57
N VAL A 238 4.27 11.91 2.24
CA VAL A 238 5.63 12.24 2.70
C VAL A 238 5.71 12.28 4.23
N GLY A 239 4.73 12.91 4.88
CA GLY A 239 4.63 12.93 6.34
C GLY A 239 4.47 11.53 6.93
N LEU A 240 3.74 10.64 6.25
CA LEU A 240 3.58 9.24 6.67
C LEU A 240 4.92 8.49 6.60
N HIS A 241 5.65 8.59 5.49
CA HIS A 241 6.98 7.99 5.34
C HIS A 241 7.94 8.47 6.43
N ALA A 242 7.96 9.78 6.70
CA ALA A 242 8.80 10.36 7.76
C ALA A 242 8.47 9.77 9.14
N GLN A 243 7.19 9.58 9.46
CA GLN A 243 6.77 8.98 10.72
C GLN A 243 7.15 7.50 10.83
N ILE A 244 6.97 6.73 9.75
CA ILE A 244 7.36 5.32 9.70
C ILE A 244 8.87 5.19 9.94
N LEU A 245 9.68 5.96 9.21
CA LEU A 245 11.13 5.93 9.32
C LEU A 245 11.61 6.43 10.69
N GLN A 246 11.01 7.50 11.22
CA GLN A 246 11.32 7.94 12.59
C GLN A 246 11.06 6.81 13.57
N ARG A 247 9.86 6.21 13.56
CA ARG A 247 9.47 5.20 14.56
C ARG A 247 10.25 3.90 14.42
N MET A 248 10.45 3.41 13.20
CA MET A 248 10.97 2.06 12.95
C MET A 248 12.48 2.01 12.74
N VAL A 249 13.07 3.11 12.27
CA VAL A 249 14.49 3.15 11.89
C VAL A 249 15.25 4.04 12.87
N TYR A 250 14.89 5.32 12.98
CA TYR A 250 15.71 6.30 13.71
C TYR A 250 15.48 6.32 15.23
N SER A 251 14.29 5.94 15.72
CA SER A 251 14.00 5.85 17.16
C SER A 251 14.60 4.59 17.81
N ALA A 252 14.75 3.50 17.05
CA ALA A 252 15.37 2.26 17.55
C ALA A 252 16.88 2.44 17.81
N GLU A 253 17.56 3.22 16.97
CA GLU A 253 18.95 3.61 17.20
C GLU A 253 19.14 4.44 18.47
N LEU A 254 18.18 5.29 18.84
CA LEU A 254 18.21 6.09 20.07
C LEU A 254 18.10 5.24 21.35
N GLN A 255 17.41 4.09 21.29
CA GLN A 255 17.32 3.16 22.42
C GLN A 255 18.57 2.30 22.57
N ASN A 256 19.27 1.99 21.47
CA ASN A 256 20.52 1.23 21.48
C ASN A 256 21.80 2.08 21.67
N SER A 257 21.69 3.42 21.62
CA SER A 257 22.83 4.36 21.80
C SER A 257 22.95 4.91 23.24
N GLY A 258 22.35 4.22 24.22
CA GLY A 258 22.63 4.44 25.64
C GLY A 258 24.09 4.16 26.04
N GLU A 259 24.88 3.57 25.14
CA GLU A 259 26.34 3.60 25.17
C GLU A 259 26.80 4.63 24.14
N THR A 260 27.60 5.60 24.62
CA THR A 260 28.25 6.67 23.84
C THR A 260 28.46 6.29 22.38
N ALA A 261 27.68 6.90 21.48
CA ALA A 261 27.85 6.80 20.05
C ALA A 261 29.29 7.21 19.69
N SER A 262 30.17 6.22 19.53
CA SER A 262 31.45 6.42 18.88
C SER A 262 31.15 6.78 17.43
N GLU A 263 31.75 7.86 16.93
CA GLU A 263 31.68 8.34 15.54
C GLU A 263 32.19 7.32 14.49
N THR A 264 32.39 6.06 14.88
CA THR A 264 32.94 4.97 14.06
C THR A 264 32.01 3.78 13.87
N THR A 265 30.78 3.81 14.42
CA THR A 265 29.79 2.78 14.07
C THR A 265 29.37 3.01 12.62
N GLN A 266 29.94 2.20 11.72
CA GLN A 266 29.62 2.29 10.31
C GLN A 266 28.10 2.12 10.09
N PRO A 267 27.46 2.86 9.17
CA PRO A 267 26.00 2.88 8.96
C PRO A 267 25.42 1.57 8.37
N GLU A 268 26.14 0.45 8.45
CA GLU A 268 26.06 -0.56 7.40
C GLU A 268 24.89 -1.55 7.49
N GLN A 269 24.08 -1.57 8.55
CA GLN A 269 22.88 -2.43 8.56
C GLN A 269 21.68 -1.76 9.25
N LEU A 270 21.22 -0.65 8.68
CA LEU A 270 19.85 -0.19 8.94
C LEU A 270 18.88 -1.28 8.45
N HIS A 271 18.19 -1.95 9.38
CA HIS A 271 17.08 -2.84 9.03
C HIS A 271 15.89 -1.99 8.58
N LEU A 272 15.83 -1.71 7.28
CA LEU A 272 14.78 -0.91 6.68
C LEU A 272 13.49 -1.74 6.52
N PRO A 273 12.32 -1.23 6.94
CA PRO A 273 11.05 -1.86 6.62
C PRO A 273 10.74 -1.73 5.13
N LEU A 274 10.00 -2.70 4.61
CA LEU A 274 9.43 -2.61 3.26
C LEU A 274 8.21 -1.68 3.31
N ILE A 275 8.34 -0.45 2.80
CA ILE A 275 7.25 0.53 2.76
C ILE A 275 6.60 0.50 1.38
N LEU A 276 5.33 0.08 1.32
CA LEU A 276 4.57 -0.13 0.10
C LEU A 276 3.30 0.71 0.08
N ALA A 277 2.81 0.99 -1.13
CA ALA A 277 1.47 1.53 -1.35
C ALA A 277 0.93 1.00 -2.68
N GLU A 278 -0.37 0.74 -2.71
CA GLU A 278 -1.09 0.38 -3.93
C GLU A 278 -1.65 1.66 -4.57
N PHE A 279 -1.38 1.89 -5.86
CA PHE A 279 -1.83 3.05 -6.61
C PHE A 279 -2.78 2.64 -7.72
N ASN A 280 -4.00 3.14 -7.68
CA ASN A 280 -4.96 2.96 -8.76
C ASN A 280 -4.49 3.69 -10.03
N MET A 281 -4.40 2.96 -11.13
CA MET A 281 -3.96 3.50 -12.41
C MET A 281 -5.01 4.33 -13.13
N THR A 282 -6.30 4.13 -12.87
CA THR A 282 -7.38 4.88 -13.50
C THR A 282 -7.41 6.32 -12.98
N SER A 283 -7.43 6.49 -11.66
CA SER A 283 -7.39 7.79 -10.96
C SER A 283 -6.01 8.47 -10.98
N ARG A 284 -5.01 7.86 -11.61
CA ARG A 284 -3.62 8.37 -11.64
C ARG A 284 -3.02 8.69 -10.26
N SER A 285 -3.48 8.00 -9.23
CA SER A 285 -2.91 8.11 -7.87
C SER A 285 -1.43 7.73 -7.81
N ASP A 286 -0.92 7.02 -8.82
CA ASP A 286 0.50 6.71 -9.02
C ASP A 286 1.41 7.95 -9.02
N ILE A 287 0.88 9.09 -9.45
CA ILE A 287 1.60 10.37 -9.44
C ILE A 287 2.00 10.77 -8.01
N VAL A 288 1.15 10.46 -7.01
CA VAL A 288 1.43 10.73 -5.59
C VAL A 288 2.67 9.94 -5.15
N GLY A 289 2.70 8.63 -5.39
CA GLY A 289 3.82 7.76 -5.02
C GLY A 289 5.13 8.17 -5.68
N ARG A 290 5.08 8.48 -6.98
CA ARG A 290 6.26 8.96 -7.69
C ARG A 290 6.83 10.23 -7.08
N HIS A 291 5.97 11.18 -6.68
CA HIS A 291 6.40 12.43 -6.08
C HIS A 291 6.92 12.25 -4.65
N THR A 292 6.48 11.24 -3.92
CA THR A 292 7.03 10.91 -2.59
C THR A 292 8.34 10.12 -2.64
N GLY A 293 8.90 9.90 -3.83
CA GLY A 293 10.16 9.18 -4.01
C GLY A 293 10.00 7.66 -4.03
N MET A 294 8.77 7.14 -4.10
CA MET A 294 8.56 5.72 -4.38
C MET A 294 8.96 5.40 -5.81
N THR A 295 9.25 4.13 -6.04
CA THR A 295 9.53 3.52 -7.33
C THR A 295 8.50 2.44 -7.64
N VAL A 296 8.44 2.03 -8.91
CA VAL A 296 7.69 0.86 -9.38
C VAL A 296 8.76 -0.20 -9.67
N PRO A 297 9.06 -1.12 -8.71
CA PRO A 297 10.14 -2.10 -8.80
C PRO A 297 10.41 -2.77 -10.16
N LEU A 298 9.39 -3.13 -10.95
CA LEU A 298 9.57 -3.71 -12.28
C LEU A 298 10.28 -2.76 -13.25
N VAL A 299 10.00 -1.45 -13.16
CA VAL A 299 10.65 -0.39 -13.96
C VAL A 299 12.13 -0.25 -13.59
N GLU A 300 12.48 -0.47 -12.32
CA GLU A 300 13.83 -0.22 -11.80
C GLU A 300 14.74 -1.45 -11.90
N SER A 301 14.19 -2.66 -11.79
CA SER A 301 15.00 -3.83 -11.42
C SER A 301 14.88 -5.04 -12.33
N THR A 302 13.96 -5.08 -13.30
CA THR A 302 13.79 -6.25 -14.18
C THR A 302 13.67 -5.87 -15.67
N PRO A 303 14.78 -5.50 -16.33
CA PRO A 303 14.81 -5.25 -17.78
C PRO A 303 14.36 -6.51 -18.55
N GLY A 304 13.55 -6.35 -19.59
CA GLY A 304 13.01 -7.44 -20.42
C GLY A 304 11.56 -7.88 -20.11
N LEU A 305 10.93 -7.34 -19.06
CA LEU A 305 9.52 -7.58 -18.71
C LEU A 305 8.62 -6.37 -18.98
N GLU A 306 9.04 -5.43 -19.83
CA GLU A 306 8.39 -4.13 -20.04
C GLU A 306 6.97 -4.25 -20.60
N SER A 307 6.72 -5.30 -21.39
CA SER A 307 5.41 -5.58 -22.00
C SER A 307 4.47 -6.37 -21.09
N THR A 308 4.94 -6.84 -19.93
CA THR A 308 4.15 -7.71 -19.05
C THR A 308 3.76 -6.95 -17.78
N PRO A 309 2.46 -6.82 -17.46
CA PRO A 309 2.00 -6.09 -16.27
C PRO A 309 2.17 -6.93 -14.99
N ILE A 310 3.41 -7.37 -14.68
CA ILE A 310 3.79 -8.17 -13.49
C ILE A 310 3.92 -7.29 -12.23
N GLN A 311 3.32 -6.10 -12.27
CA GLN A 311 3.24 -5.22 -11.11
C GLN A 311 1.85 -4.62 -10.93
N VAL A 312 0.85 -5.29 -11.49
CA VAL A 312 -0.53 -4.84 -11.49
C VAL A 312 -1.36 -5.81 -10.66
N LEU A 313 -1.73 -5.36 -9.46
CA LEU A 313 -2.76 -5.98 -8.66
C LEU A 313 -4.08 -5.77 -9.38
N ARG A 314 -4.65 -6.86 -9.90
CA ARG A 314 -5.71 -6.70 -10.88
C ARG A 314 -6.98 -6.16 -10.24
N HIS A 315 -7.22 -6.40 -8.95
CA HIS A 315 -8.37 -5.87 -8.21
C HIS A 315 -8.07 -5.75 -6.72
N ASN A 316 -7.62 -4.59 -6.24
CA ASN A 316 -7.48 -4.35 -4.81
C ASN A 316 -7.57 -2.86 -4.50
N VAL A 317 -8.21 -2.49 -3.39
CA VAL A 317 -8.36 -1.11 -2.86
C VAL A 317 -9.25 -0.18 -3.71
N SER A 318 -9.88 0.79 -3.05
CA SER A 318 -10.69 1.84 -3.66
C SER A 318 -9.82 3.09 -3.79
N VAL A 319 -9.91 3.87 -4.86
CA VAL A 319 -9.29 5.22 -4.92
C VAL A 319 -10.20 6.12 -5.73
N PHE A 320 -10.52 7.30 -5.20
CA PHE A 320 -11.31 8.28 -5.92
C PHE A 320 -10.50 9.54 -6.21
N ASP A 321 -10.28 9.76 -7.49
CA ASP A 321 -9.93 11.05 -8.09
C ASP A 321 -11.01 11.41 -9.13
N ARG A 322 -12.27 11.50 -8.67
CA ARG A 322 -13.44 11.89 -9.50
C ARG A 322 -13.76 10.96 -10.68
N HIS A 323 -13.20 9.76 -10.72
CA HIS A 323 -13.54 8.76 -11.73
C HIS A 323 -14.66 7.86 -11.23
N GLN A 324 -15.45 7.32 -12.16
CA GLN A 324 -16.47 6.32 -11.82
C GLN A 324 -15.77 4.95 -11.68
N PRO A 325 -16.19 4.11 -10.72
CA PRO A 325 -15.72 2.73 -10.66
C PRO A 325 -16.09 1.98 -11.95
N ASN A 326 -15.31 0.98 -12.31
CA ASN A 326 -15.63 0.07 -13.42
C ASN A 326 -16.84 -0.79 -13.06
N THR A 327 -17.53 -1.34 -14.05
CA THR A 327 -18.66 -2.26 -13.80
C THR A 327 -18.40 -3.63 -14.42
N VAL A 328 -18.66 -4.68 -13.65
CA VAL A 328 -18.73 -6.07 -14.16
C VAL A 328 -20.19 -6.39 -14.43
N THR A 329 -20.49 -6.94 -15.59
CA THR A 329 -21.83 -7.46 -15.89
C THR A 329 -21.93 -8.93 -15.48
N PRO A 330 -23.14 -9.47 -15.25
CA PRO A 330 -23.34 -10.89 -15.00
C PRO A 330 -22.69 -11.79 -16.07
N ASP A 331 -22.64 -11.35 -17.32
CA ASP A 331 -22.06 -12.12 -18.42
C ASP A 331 -20.52 -12.27 -18.25
N ASP A 332 -19.86 -11.27 -17.68
CA ASP A 332 -18.42 -11.31 -17.35
C ASP A 332 -18.11 -12.23 -16.16
N LEU A 333 -19.12 -12.63 -15.38
CA LEU A 333 -18.98 -13.47 -14.17
C LEU A 333 -19.15 -14.97 -14.45
N GLY A 334 -19.52 -15.34 -15.68
CA GLY A 334 -19.66 -16.74 -16.11
C GLY A 334 -20.57 -17.57 -15.20
N GLU A 335 -20.11 -18.73 -14.75
CA GLU A 335 -20.88 -19.65 -13.89
C GLU A 335 -21.24 -19.05 -12.52
N HIS A 336 -20.59 -17.97 -12.10
CA HIS A 336 -20.90 -17.29 -10.84
C HIS A 336 -21.98 -16.21 -10.98
N ALA A 337 -22.46 -15.91 -12.20
CA ALA A 337 -23.41 -14.85 -12.50
C ALA A 337 -24.72 -14.92 -11.70
N GLY A 338 -25.24 -16.13 -11.49
CA GLY A 338 -26.51 -16.34 -10.78
C GLY A 338 -26.49 -15.83 -9.34
N ARG A 339 -25.36 -15.99 -8.63
CA ARG A 339 -25.22 -15.59 -7.23
C ARG A 339 -25.02 -14.08 -7.08
N TYR A 340 -24.28 -13.47 -8.01
CA TYR A 340 -24.02 -12.03 -7.97
C TYR A 340 -25.20 -11.17 -8.40
N ARG A 341 -26.10 -11.72 -9.24
CA ARG A 341 -27.35 -11.05 -9.59
C ARG A 341 -28.25 -10.81 -8.39
N GLU A 342 -28.32 -11.75 -7.45
CA GLU A 342 -29.14 -11.62 -6.25
C GLU A 342 -28.55 -10.62 -5.25
N ALA A 343 -27.23 -10.59 -5.11
CA ALA A 343 -26.55 -9.71 -4.14
C ALA A 343 -26.34 -8.26 -4.63
N PHE A 344 -26.11 -8.05 -5.94
CA PHE A 344 -25.66 -6.74 -6.47
C PHE A 344 -26.47 -6.23 -7.68
N GLY A 345 -27.54 -6.93 -8.07
CA GLY A 345 -28.35 -6.56 -9.23
C GLY A 345 -27.65 -6.85 -10.57
N GLN A 346 -27.85 -5.99 -11.58
CA GLN A 346 -27.37 -6.24 -12.95
C GLN A 346 -25.94 -5.74 -13.24
N THR A 347 -25.32 -4.97 -12.34
CA THR A 347 -23.96 -4.45 -12.53
C THR A 347 -23.22 -4.30 -11.22
N TYR A 348 -21.95 -4.73 -11.17
CA TYR A 348 -21.12 -4.68 -9.97
C TYR A 348 -20.00 -3.63 -10.10
N PRO A 349 -19.96 -2.57 -9.27
CA PRO A 349 -18.91 -1.56 -9.31
C PRO A 349 -17.59 -2.06 -8.68
N TYR A 350 -16.45 -1.76 -9.30
CA TYR A 350 -15.13 -2.09 -8.79
C TYR A 350 -14.03 -1.15 -9.29
N TRP A 351 -12.98 -1.03 -8.49
CA TRP A 351 -11.73 -0.41 -8.92
C TRP A 351 -10.78 -1.49 -9.44
N ARG A 352 -10.17 -1.22 -10.59
CA ARG A 352 -9.30 -2.16 -11.28
C ARG A 352 -7.89 -1.61 -11.38
N HIS A 353 -6.95 -2.54 -11.48
CA HIS A 353 -5.56 -2.32 -11.85
C HIS A 353 -4.83 -1.30 -10.98
N PHE A 354 -4.19 -1.83 -9.95
CA PHE A 354 -3.36 -1.08 -9.03
C PHE A 354 -1.92 -1.44 -9.27
N ILE A 355 -1.03 -0.47 -9.30
CA ILE A 355 0.39 -0.73 -9.27
C ILE A 355 0.88 -0.69 -7.84
N VAL A 356 1.85 -1.54 -7.50
CA VAL A 356 2.53 -1.46 -6.21
C VAL A 356 3.75 -0.56 -6.35
N GLY A 357 3.73 0.57 -5.66
CA GLY A 357 4.94 1.35 -5.45
C GLY A 357 5.61 0.98 -4.14
N MET A 358 6.93 1.18 -4.09
CA MET A 358 7.77 0.90 -2.93
C MET A 358 8.71 2.08 -2.69
N LEU A 359 9.02 2.42 -1.44
CA LEU A 359 10.05 3.40 -1.12
C LEU A 359 11.43 2.70 -1.07
N PRO A 360 12.33 2.88 -2.07
CA PRO A 360 13.61 2.16 -2.10
C PRO A 360 14.62 2.75 -1.11
N ALA A 361 15.64 1.95 -0.75
CA ALA A 361 16.70 2.37 0.16
C ALA A 361 17.50 3.58 -0.35
N GLU A 362 17.63 3.74 -1.66
CA GLU A 362 18.25 4.93 -2.26
C GLU A 362 17.44 6.20 -1.95
N ALA A 363 16.12 6.15 -2.13
CA ALA A 363 15.24 7.28 -1.80
C ALA A 363 15.27 7.58 -0.30
N ILE A 364 15.28 6.55 0.55
CA ILE A 364 15.40 6.74 2.01
C ILE A 364 16.70 7.49 2.33
N ARG A 365 17.84 7.05 1.78
CA ARG A 365 19.14 7.69 2.01
C ARG A 365 19.22 9.13 1.48
N ASN A 366 18.67 9.39 0.30
CA ASN A 366 18.82 10.69 -0.38
C ASN A 366 17.77 11.74 0.04
N HIS A 367 16.59 11.29 0.46
CA HIS A 367 15.41 12.15 0.61
C HIS A 367 14.73 12.06 1.97
N TYR A 368 15.05 11.02 2.75
CA TYR A 368 14.54 10.79 4.09
C TYR A 368 15.66 10.47 5.08
N SER A 369 16.80 11.17 5.00
CA SER A 369 17.84 11.10 6.03
C SER A 369 17.27 11.42 7.42
N ARG A 370 17.99 11.05 8.48
CA ARG A 370 17.56 11.35 9.86
C ARG A 370 17.26 12.84 10.04
N GLU A 371 18.13 13.71 9.54
CA GLU A 371 17.99 15.18 9.63
C GLU A 371 16.78 15.66 8.82
N GLN A 372 16.59 15.09 7.63
CA GLN A 372 15.46 15.39 6.76
C GLN A 372 14.14 14.98 7.42
N VAL A 373 14.06 13.78 7.99
CA VAL A 373 12.90 13.30 8.74
C VAL A 373 12.65 14.16 9.98
N ALA A 374 13.68 14.48 10.77
CA ALA A 374 13.54 15.37 11.92
C ALA A 374 12.99 16.75 11.50
N LEU A 375 13.46 17.31 10.39
CA LEU A 375 12.96 18.57 9.84
C LEU A 375 11.52 18.47 9.33
N MET A 376 11.14 17.36 8.70
CA MET A 376 9.75 17.11 8.28
C MET A 376 8.83 17.04 9.50
N LEU A 377 9.26 16.33 10.55
CA LEU A 377 8.48 16.14 11.77
C LEU A 377 8.46 17.37 12.68
N SER A 378 9.50 18.21 12.68
CA SER A 378 9.47 19.48 13.42
C SER A 378 8.44 20.48 12.87
N ARG A 379 7.93 20.22 11.66
CA ARG A 379 6.83 20.97 11.05
C ARG A 379 5.45 20.37 11.37
N LEU A 380 5.40 19.26 12.10
CA LEU A 380 4.18 18.80 12.75
C LEU A 380 3.89 19.73 13.93
N GLU A 381 2.73 20.36 13.92
CA GLU A 381 2.24 21.07 15.10
C GLU A 381 1.26 20.15 15.81
N GLN A 382 1.44 19.98 17.13
CA GLN A 382 0.44 19.32 17.95
C GLN A 382 -0.87 20.12 17.90
N ARG A 383 -1.98 19.43 17.73
CA ARG A 383 -3.31 20.03 17.84
C ARG A 383 -3.66 20.06 19.31
N SER A 384 -3.82 21.26 19.86
CA SER A 384 -4.46 21.42 21.17
C SER A 384 -5.93 21.00 21.04
N GLU A 385 -6.36 20.12 21.96
CA GLU A 385 -7.72 19.55 22.04
C GLU A 385 -8.83 20.60 22.07
#